data_AF-A0A416HHD8-F1
#
_entry.id   AF-A0A416HHD8-F1
#
_cell.length_a   1.000
_cell.length_b   1.000
_cell.length_c   1.000
_cell.angle_alpha   90.00
_cell.angle_beta   90.00
_cell.angle_gamma   90.00
#
_symmetry.space_group_name_H-M   'P 1'
#
loop_
_entity.id
_entity.type
_entity.pdbx_description
1 polymer ?
#
loop_
_entity_poly.entity_id
_entity_poly.type
_entity_poly.pdbx_seq_one_letter_code
_entity_poly.pdbx_strand_id
1 'polypeptide(L)'
;MAEEFRADWEACNIDFYEDVAYGIGGDHPMYLDLMIPNEKPKGKRPVIIWVHGGGWRIKELTKKYRPVSALVQACQIGFVCVSIEYRLVTEKPFPAPIEDCKCAVRFKLRRRFPGPQSAGERRKELEVWTKRKSRLWRVKRVP
;
A
#
# COMPACT_ATOMS: atom_id res chain seq x y z
N MET A 1 18.61 2.06 -14.40
CA MET A 1 18.13 1.02 -13.48
C MET A 1 17.02 1.51 -12.52
N ALA A 2 17.13 2.65 -11.84
CA ALA A 2 16.07 3.12 -10.92
C ALA A 2 14.92 3.90 -11.59
N GLU A 3 15.16 4.49 -12.77
CA GLU A 3 14.16 5.28 -13.51
C GLU A 3 13.05 4.42 -14.15
N GLU A 4 13.32 3.15 -14.45
CA GLU A 4 12.36 2.23 -15.07
C GLU A 4 11.15 1.89 -14.17
N PHE A 5 11.23 2.19 -12.86
CA PHE A 5 10.18 1.93 -11.89
C PHE A 5 9.37 3.17 -11.51
N ARG A 6 9.53 4.28 -12.26
CA ARG A 6 8.80 5.52 -12.02
C ARG A 6 8.03 5.90 -13.29
N ALA A 7 6.83 6.44 -13.10
CA ALA A 7 6.08 7.12 -14.14
C ALA A 7 5.97 8.59 -13.79
N ASP A 8 5.79 9.42 -14.80
CA ASP A 8 5.22 10.75 -14.62
C ASP A 8 3.72 10.60 -14.35
N TRP A 9 3.37 10.47 -13.06
CA TRP A 9 2.00 10.22 -12.62
C TRP A 9 1.06 11.37 -13.00
N GLU A 10 1.57 12.60 -12.94
CA GLU A 10 0.82 13.81 -13.30
C GLU A 10 0.51 13.82 -14.79
N ALA A 11 1.50 13.58 -15.66
CA ALA A 11 1.29 13.45 -17.10
C ALA A 11 0.32 12.29 -17.45
N CYS A 12 0.26 11.25 -16.61
CA CYS A 12 -0.68 10.13 -16.76
C CYS A 12 -2.08 10.40 -16.17
N ASN A 13 -2.34 11.58 -15.61
CA ASN A 13 -3.58 11.93 -14.92
C ASN A 13 -3.91 10.99 -13.72
N ILE A 14 -2.87 10.65 -12.94
CA ILE A 14 -2.92 9.76 -11.79
C ILE A 14 -2.39 10.48 -10.54
N ASP A 15 -3.21 10.55 -9.49
CA ASP A 15 -2.75 10.91 -8.15
C ASP A 15 -1.95 9.76 -7.55
N PHE A 16 -0.68 10.01 -7.24
CA PHE A 16 0.20 9.05 -6.59
C PHE A 16 0.45 9.42 -5.13
N TYR A 17 0.22 8.47 -4.22
CA TYR A 17 0.53 8.59 -2.80
C TYR A 17 1.55 7.51 -2.43
N GLU A 18 2.72 7.93 -1.98
CA GLU A 18 3.77 7.04 -1.49
C GLU A 18 3.62 6.81 0.02
N ASP A 19 4.02 5.62 0.48
CA ASP A 19 4.16 5.30 1.91
C ASP A 19 2.88 5.52 2.75
N VAL A 20 1.72 5.11 2.24
CA VAL A 20 0.46 5.14 2.98
C VAL A 20 0.42 3.96 3.96
N ALA A 21 0.36 4.24 5.27
CA ALA A 21 0.31 3.20 6.29
C ALA A 21 -1.03 2.43 6.25
N TYR A 22 -0.95 1.11 6.08
CA TYR A 22 -2.14 0.26 6.00
C TYR A 22 -2.34 -0.67 7.20
N GLY A 23 -1.26 -0.93 7.96
CA GLY A 23 -1.24 -1.88 9.05
C GLY A 23 -0.01 -1.73 9.95
N ILE A 24 0.05 -2.56 10.99
CA ILE A 24 1.26 -2.80 11.77
C ILE A 24 1.62 -4.26 11.58
N GLY A 25 2.84 -4.53 11.11
CA GLY A 25 3.40 -5.86 10.92
C GLY A 25 4.44 -6.11 12.00
N GLY A 26 4.11 -6.89 13.03
CA GLY A 26 5.00 -7.05 14.18
C GLY A 26 5.14 -5.74 14.96
N ASP A 27 6.32 -5.12 14.90
CA ASP A 27 6.71 -3.92 15.66
C ASP A 27 6.82 -2.64 14.83
N HIS A 28 6.63 -2.73 13.51
CA HIS A 28 6.72 -1.60 12.60
C HIS A 28 5.47 -1.45 11.73
N PRO A 29 5.18 -0.23 11.25
CA PRO A 29 4.11 -0.02 10.28
C PRO A 29 4.44 -0.63 8.93
N MET A 30 3.39 -1.07 8.25
CA MET A 30 3.45 -1.54 6.88
C MET A 30 2.86 -0.50 5.94
N TYR A 31 3.53 -0.24 4.82
CA TYR A 31 3.14 0.78 3.88
C TYR A 31 2.70 0.23 2.53
N LEU A 32 1.84 1.00 1.86
CA LEU A 32 1.47 0.80 0.47
C LEU A 32 1.66 2.08 -0.33
N ASP A 33 1.86 1.92 -1.63
CA ASP A 33 1.77 3.01 -2.60
C ASP A 33 0.42 2.93 -3.30
N LEU A 34 -0.20 4.08 -3.52
CA LEU A 34 -1.54 4.20 -4.07
C LEU A 34 -1.52 5.01 -5.36
N MET A 35 -2.09 4.46 -6.43
CA MET A 35 -2.34 5.15 -7.69
C MET A 35 -3.85 5.31 -7.87
N ILE A 36 -4.32 6.55 -7.94
CA ILE A 36 -5.74 6.86 -8.11
C ILE A 36 -5.93 7.61 -9.42
N PRO A 37 -6.83 7.15 -10.32
CA PRO A 37 -7.19 7.94 -11.50
C PRO A 37 -7.85 9.27 -11.10
N ASN A 38 -7.42 10.39 -11.68
CA ASN A 38 -7.91 11.72 -11.27
C ASN A 38 -9.33 12.04 -11.72
N GLU A 39 -9.86 11.26 -12.66
CA GLU A 39 -11.24 11.39 -13.09
C GLU A 39 -12.22 11.27 -11.92
N LYS A 40 -13.38 11.92 -12.00
CA LYS A 40 -14.41 11.76 -10.97
C LYS A 40 -15.05 10.39 -11.13
N PRO A 41 -15.03 9.52 -10.10
CA PRO A 41 -15.64 8.20 -10.24
C PRO A 41 -17.17 8.33 -10.33
N LYS A 42 -17.79 7.56 -11.23
CA LYS A 42 -19.25 7.42 -11.33
C LYS A 42 -19.84 6.47 -10.26
N GLY A 43 -19.00 5.83 -9.45
CA GLY A 43 -19.38 4.85 -8.43
C GLY A 43 -18.18 4.35 -7.63
N LYS A 44 -18.27 3.13 -7.07
CA LYS A 44 -17.08 2.46 -6.49
C LYS A 44 -16.11 2.06 -7.60
N ARG A 45 -14.81 2.22 -7.36
CA ARG A 45 -13.76 1.74 -8.28
C ARG A 45 -13.32 0.32 -7.90
N PRO A 46 -13.05 -0.55 -8.89
CA PRO A 46 -12.31 -1.78 -8.64
C PRO A 46 -10.86 -1.45 -8.22
N VAL A 47 -10.25 -2.38 -7.48
CA VAL A 47 -8.90 -2.20 -6.94
C VAL A 47 -8.02 -3.36 -7.40
N ILE A 48 -6.82 -3.05 -7.88
CA ILE A 48 -5.74 -4.02 -8.12
C ILE A 48 -4.73 -3.87 -6.99
N ILE A 49 -4.38 -4.99 -6.36
CA ILE A 49 -3.31 -5.06 -5.36
C ILE A 49 -2.15 -5.83 -5.96
N TRP A 50 -1.04 -5.14 -6.17
CA TRP A 50 0.23 -5.71 -6.58
C TRP A 50 1.01 -6.21 -5.36
N VAL A 51 1.38 -7.48 -5.41
CA VAL A 51 2.26 -8.15 -4.45
C VAL A 51 3.49 -8.59 -5.24
N HIS A 52 4.65 -8.03 -4.93
CA HIS A 52 5.87 -8.40 -5.65
C HIS A 52 6.23 -9.87 -5.40
N GLY A 53 6.91 -10.49 -6.37
CA GLY A 53 7.45 -11.84 -6.25
C GLY A 53 8.71 -11.91 -5.38
N GLY A 54 9.47 -13.00 -5.52
CA GLY A 54 10.74 -13.20 -4.79
C GLY A 54 10.64 -14.16 -3.60
N GLY A 55 9.67 -15.07 -3.61
CA GLY A 55 9.54 -16.15 -2.62
C GLY A 55 9.43 -15.67 -1.18
N TRP A 56 8.92 -14.46 -0.96
CA TRP A 56 8.84 -13.76 0.34
C TRP A 56 10.18 -13.59 1.06
N ARG A 57 11.32 -13.71 0.37
CA ARG A 57 12.66 -13.71 0.98
C ARG A 57 13.59 -12.62 0.43
N ILE A 58 13.41 -12.22 -0.83
CA ILE A 58 14.32 -11.29 -1.50
C ILE A 58 14.02 -9.87 -1.01
N LYS A 59 14.94 -9.29 -0.24
CA LYS A 59 14.79 -7.96 0.38
C LYS A 59 14.93 -6.79 -0.59
N GLU A 60 15.59 -7.04 -1.72
CA GLU A 60 15.80 -6.05 -2.78
C GLU A 60 14.51 -5.78 -3.57
N LEU A 61 13.58 -6.74 -3.59
CA LEU A 61 12.25 -6.57 -4.17
C LEU A 61 11.34 -5.94 -3.11
N THR A 62 10.79 -4.78 -3.43
CA THR A 62 9.90 -4.02 -2.55
C THR A 62 8.61 -3.67 -3.28
N LYS A 63 7.69 -2.93 -2.64
CA LYS A 63 6.52 -2.33 -3.30
C LYS A 63 6.85 -1.44 -4.51
N LYS A 64 8.11 -1.03 -4.68
CA LYS A 64 8.58 -0.27 -5.85
C LYS A 64 8.86 -1.16 -7.06
N TYR A 65 9.08 -2.46 -6.85
CA TYR A 65 9.27 -3.44 -7.93
C TYR A 65 7.90 -3.87 -8.49
N ARG A 66 7.25 -2.93 -9.16
CA ARG A 66 5.90 -3.06 -9.71
C ARG A 66 5.91 -2.90 -11.24
N PRO A 67 5.00 -3.55 -11.97
CA PRO A 67 4.90 -3.40 -13.42
C PRO A 67 4.24 -2.05 -13.75
N VAL A 68 5.02 -0.96 -13.74
CA VAL A 68 4.54 0.43 -13.82
C VAL A 68 3.61 0.63 -15.01
N SER A 69 4.01 0.23 -16.22
CA SER A 69 3.20 0.41 -17.44
C SER A 69 1.84 -0.28 -17.34
N ALA A 70 1.78 -1.49 -16.77
CA ALA A 70 0.51 -2.21 -16.58
C ALA A 70 -0.40 -1.53 -15.55
N LEU A 71 0.17 -1.01 -14.46
CA LEU A 71 -0.60 -0.29 -13.44
C LEU A 71 -1.10 1.08 -13.94
N VAL A 72 -0.31 1.77 -14.77
CA VAL A 72 -0.74 3.01 -15.44
C VAL A 72 -1.93 2.73 -16.37
N GLN A 73 -1.82 1.72 -17.24
CA GLN A 73 -2.92 1.32 -18.13
C GLN A 73 -4.18 0.93 -17.35
N ALA A 74 -4.02 0.18 -16.25
CA ALA A 74 -5.14 -0.17 -15.38
C ALA A 74 -5.80 1.07 -14.75
N CYS A 75 -5.00 2.06 -14.32
CA CYS A 75 -5.54 3.32 -13.82
C CYS A 75 -6.30 4.10 -14.90
N GLN A 76 -5.77 4.15 -16.12
CA GLN A 76 -6.42 4.84 -17.26
C GLN A 76 -7.79 4.25 -17.61
N ILE A 77 -8.03 2.97 -17.34
CA ILE A 77 -9.35 2.33 -17.52
C ILE A 77 -10.20 2.31 -16.22
N GLY A 78 -9.79 3.04 -15.18
CA GLY A 78 -10.60 3.35 -14.00
C GLY A 78 -10.32 2.52 -12.74
N PHE A 79 -9.29 1.67 -12.71
CA PHE A 79 -8.89 0.94 -11.51
C PHE A 79 -8.11 1.84 -10.55
N VAL A 80 -8.27 1.61 -9.25
CA VAL A 80 -7.29 2.07 -8.27
C VAL A 80 -6.22 0.99 -8.16
N CYS A 81 -4.95 1.35 -8.31
CA CYS A 81 -3.85 0.40 -8.13
C CYS A 81 -3.16 0.64 -6.79
N VAL A 82 -2.75 -0.46 -6.15
CA VAL A 82 -2.08 -0.46 -4.87
C VAL A 82 -0.86 -1.37 -4.98
N SER A 83 0.30 -0.93 -4.52
CA SER A 83 1.47 -1.79 -4.36
C SER A 83 1.83 -1.87 -2.87
N ILE A 84 1.98 -3.07 -2.33
CA ILE A 84 2.10 -3.25 -0.87
C ILE A 84 3.48 -3.74 -0.46
N GLU A 85 3.93 -3.30 0.71
CA GLU A 85 4.94 -4.03 1.49
C GLU A 85 4.30 -5.20 2.22
N TYR A 86 5.10 -6.23 2.49
CA TYR A 86 4.77 -7.35 3.36
C TYR A 86 6.04 -7.80 4.07
N ARG A 87 5.93 -8.37 5.27
CA ARG A 87 7.11 -8.88 6.02
C ARG A 87 7.75 -10.02 5.25
N LEU A 88 9.08 -10.06 5.23
CA LEU A 88 9.83 -11.16 4.62
C LEU A 88 9.94 -12.34 5.58
N VAL A 89 10.08 -13.56 5.05
CA VAL A 89 10.25 -14.77 5.87
C VAL A 89 11.53 -14.78 6.70
N THR A 90 12.51 -13.95 6.32
CA THR A 90 13.75 -13.72 7.09
C THR A 90 13.53 -12.83 8.32
N GLU A 91 12.44 -12.05 8.34
CA GLU A 91 12.06 -11.19 9.45
C GLU A 91 11.00 -11.85 10.34
N LYS A 92 9.96 -12.41 9.70
CA LYS A 92 8.89 -13.16 10.35
C LYS A 92 8.50 -14.38 9.50
N PRO A 93 8.58 -15.61 10.02
CA PRO A 93 8.20 -16.81 9.29
C PRO A 93 6.76 -16.76 8.76
N PHE A 94 6.48 -17.63 7.79
CA PHE A 94 5.11 -17.91 7.37
C PHE A 94 4.23 -18.25 8.59
N PRO A 95 2.99 -17.73 8.73
CA PRO A 95 2.16 -17.07 7.71
C PRO A 95 2.25 -15.54 7.63
N ALA A 96 3.23 -14.89 8.27
CA ALA A 96 3.28 -13.43 8.34
C ALA A 96 3.15 -12.68 6.99
N PRO A 97 3.84 -13.08 5.90
CA PRO A 97 3.72 -12.38 4.61
C PRO A 97 2.30 -12.40 4.03
N ILE A 98 1.58 -13.53 4.15
CA ILE A 98 0.22 -13.65 3.62
C ILE A 98 -0.81 -12.94 4.52
N GLU A 99 -0.57 -12.90 5.83
CA GLU A 99 -1.38 -12.11 6.76
C GLU A 99 -1.32 -10.61 6.44
N ASP A 100 -0.15 -10.11 6.08
CA ASP A 100 0.06 -8.72 5.67
C ASP A 100 -0.69 -8.42 4.36
N CYS A 101 -0.63 -9.32 3.37
CA CYS A 101 -1.42 -9.22 2.15
C CYS A 101 -2.93 -9.16 2.45
N LYS A 102 -3.42 -10.03 3.35
CA LYS A 102 -4.83 -10.02 3.80
C LYS A 102 -5.17 -8.73 4.54
N CYS A 103 -4.22 -8.15 5.26
CA CYS A 103 -4.38 -6.87 5.95
C CYS A 103 -4.55 -5.72 4.95
N ALA A 104 -3.74 -5.70 3.89
CA ALA A 104 -3.88 -4.76 2.78
C ALA A 104 -5.24 -4.91 2.05
N VAL A 105 -5.74 -6.13 1.82
CA VAL A 105 -7.09 -6.35 1.25
C VAL A 105 -8.19 -5.74 2.13
N ARG A 106 -8.07 -5.86 3.46
CA ARG A 106 -9.03 -5.27 4.42
C ARG A 106 -8.88 -3.76 4.58
N PHE A 107 -7.80 -3.18 4.06
CA PHE A 107 -7.56 -1.76 4.14
C PHE A 107 -8.70 -1.01 3.43
N LYS A 108 -9.45 -0.23 4.19
CA LYS A 108 -10.55 0.54 3.64
C LYS A 108 -9.97 1.78 2.96
N LEU A 109 -10.06 1.81 1.63
CA LEU A 109 -9.85 3.01 0.84
C LEU A 109 -11.01 4.00 1.06
N ARG A 110 -11.10 4.60 2.25
CA ARG A 110 -12.02 5.71 2.52
C ARG A 110 -11.28 6.99 2.15
N ARG A 111 -11.76 7.67 1.11
CA ARG A 111 -11.23 8.93 0.57
C ARG A 111 -10.93 9.94 1.69
N ARG A 112 -9.65 10.03 2.07
CA ARG A 112 -8.87 11.21 2.47
C ARG A 112 -7.47 10.67 2.83
N PHE A 113 -6.64 10.47 1.82
CA PHE A 113 -5.22 10.20 2.06
C PHE A 113 -4.52 11.54 2.14
N PRO A 114 -3.85 11.87 3.25
CA PRO A 114 -2.95 13.01 3.24
C PRO A 114 -1.89 12.75 2.16
N GLY A 115 -1.59 13.77 1.36
CA GLY A 115 -0.65 13.71 0.23
C GLY A 115 0.77 13.27 0.64
N PRO A 116 1.74 13.26 -0.29
CA PRO A 116 3.08 12.75 -0.03
C PRO A 116 3.69 13.36 1.23
N GLN A 117 3.96 12.53 2.23
CA GLN A 117 4.44 12.98 3.54
C GLN A 117 5.94 12.79 3.68
N SER A 118 6.61 13.83 4.15
CA SER A 118 8.01 13.78 4.55
C SER A 118 8.24 12.75 5.67
N ALA A 119 9.48 12.29 5.85
CA ALA A 119 9.83 11.29 6.87
C ALA A 119 9.42 11.68 8.30
N GLY A 120 9.42 12.98 8.62
CA GLY A 120 9.02 13.50 9.93
C GLY A 120 7.51 13.47 10.18
N GLU A 121 6.71 13.57 9.12
CA GLU A 121 5.24 13.54 9.21
C GLU A 121 4.73 12.10 9.37
N ARG A 122 5.41 11.12 8.73
CA ARG A 122 5.14 9.68 8.88
C ARG A 122 5.11 9.23 10.35
N ARG A 123 6.04 9.72 11.19
CA ARG A 123 6.10 9.32 12.62
C ARG A 123 4.93 9.86 13.44
N LYS A 124 4.45 11.08 13.15
CA LYS A 124 3.32 11.71 13.87
C LYS A 124 1.99 11.07 13.48
N GLU A 125 1.80 10.73 12.20
CA GLU A 125 0.56 10.08 11.77
C GLU A 125 0.46 8.64 12.30
N LEU A 126 1.59 7.92 12.42
CA LEU A 126 1.62 6.62 13.09
C LEU A 126 1.16 6.68 14.54
N GLU A 127 1.54 7.71 15.29
CA GLU A 127 1.06 7.94 16.66
C GLU A 127 -0.45 8.25 16.70
N VAL A 128 -0.97 9.00 15.73
CA VAL A 128 -2.40 9.31 15.61
C VAL A 128 -3.20 8.08 15.16
N TRP A 129 -2.65 7.28 14.24
CA TRP A 129 -3.26 6.07 13.70
C TRP A 129 -3.27 4.93 14.72
N THR A 130 -2.16 4.70 15.45
CA THR A 130 -2.11 3.75 16.58
C THR A 130 -3.10 4.15 17.67
N LYS A 131 -3.19 5.44 18.03
CA LYS A 131 -4.19 5.94 19.00
C LYS A 131 -5.64 5.76 18.52
N ARG A 132 -5.93 5.97 17.23
CA ARG A 132 -7.30 5.81 16.68
C ARG A 132 -7.71 4.36 16.42
N LYS A 133 -6.79 3.49 15.99
CA LYS A 133 -7.09 2.09 15.65
C LYS A 133 -6.90 1.09 16.81
N SER A 134 -6.19 1.44 17.88
CA SER A 134 -6.18 0.66 19.13
C SER A 134 -7.58 0.50 19.73
N ARG A 135 -8.50 1.44 19.48
CA ARG A 135 -9.93 1.31 19.81
C ARG A 135 -10.71 0.38 18.86
N LEU A 136 -10.30 0.26 17.60
CA LEU A 136 -11.05 -0.45 16.56
C LEU A 136 -10.63 -1.93 16.37
N TRP A 137 -9.41 -2.30 16.76
CA TRP A 137 -8.85 -3.65 16.58
C TRP A 137 -8.82 -4.49 17.86
N ARG A 138 -9.55 -4.08 18.90
CA ARG A 138 -9.96 -4.98 19.99
C ARG A 138 -11.03 -5.99 19.54
N VAL A 139 -11.07 -6.32 18.25
CA VAL A 139 -11.93 -7.33 17.66
C VAL A 139 -11.11 -8.61 17.55
N LYS A 140 -11.26 -9.43 18.60
CA LYS A 140 -11.07 -10.88 18.68
C LYS A 140 -9.88 -11.45 17.90
N ARG A 141 -8.82 -11.76 18.66
CA ARG A 141 -8.02 -12.96 18.39
C ARG A 141 -9.01 -14.09 18.13
N VAL A 142 -9.03 -14.62 16.91
CA VAL A 142 -9.65 -15.91 16.63
C VAL A 142 -8.76 -16.94 17.35
N PRO A 143 -9.35 -17.88 18.13
CA PRO A 143 -8.58 -18.92 18.83
C PRO A 143 -7.71 -19.73 17.87
#